data_AF-A0A956DVH3-F1
#
_entry.id   AF-A0A956DVH3-F1
#
_cell.length_a   1.000
_cell.length_b   1.000
_cell.length_c   1.000
_cell.angle_alpha   90.00
_cell.angle_beta   90.00
_cell.angle_gamma   90.00
#
_symmetry.space_group_name_H-M   'P 1'
#
loop_
_entity.id
_entity.type
_entity.pdbx_description
1 polymer ?
#
loop_
_entity_poly.entity_id
_entity_poly.type
_entity_poly.pdbx_seq_one_letter_code
_entity_poly.pdbx_strand_id
1 'polypeptide(L)'
;MRGYRLCDILPGSADEADLGASPSFDLAWDGHRVLATVEASRVRIASADGQPWQALFPALEVALRRLPVRRVALEGHLVALDAAGRPSFDELSRMVEARDTKEALLVVWDLLHLDGEDMRDKPLEERRSRLAQLLKESRHQLVLSEPLSGDLDQVLASVRALGMRGIVARPKAAPYPTTDAWRSLACGAQAIAWARSLSPPPVVTNADKVLFPRDGYRKRDIVAYYRDVAPLLLPHMAGRPIVAQRWPDGIDDFTWYQHRVPPRRHAPDYLESIPIDGDRRLAVRDERSLLWLVNQAALTFHGWASRAEHLDEP
;
A
#
# COMPACT_ATOMS: atom_id res chain seq x y z
N MET A 1 -13.74 8.33 -3.10
CA MET A 1 -12.82 7.39 -3.79
C MET A 1 -13.41 6.74 -5.03
N ARG A 2 -14.73 6.61 -5.23
CA ARG A 2 -15.25 6.20 -6.56
C ARG A 2 -14.69 7.18 -7.61
N GLY A 3 -13.90 6.68 -8.55
CA GLY A 3 -13.43 7.44 -9.70
C GLY A 3 -11.92 7.69 -9.81
N TYR A 4 -11.12 7.57 -8.74
CA TYR A 4 -9.66 7.75 -8.83
C TYR A 4 -8.96 6.39 -9.00
N ARG A 5 -8.33 6.19 -10.16
CA ARG A 5 -7.43 5.06 -10.46
C ARG A 5 -6.02 5.60 -10.51
N LEU A 6 -5.09 5.01 -9.74
CA LEU A 6 -3.70 5.43 -9.76
C LEU A 6 -2.99 4.98 -11.05
N CYS A 7 -2.14 5.83 -11.62
CA CYS A 7 -1.29 5.47 -12.76
C CYS A 7 -0.29 4.38 -12.38
N ASP A 8 -0.02 3.43 -13.27
CA ASP A 8 1.04 2.45 -13.04
C ASP A 8 2.43 3.11 -13.09
N ILE A 9 3.33 2.62 -12.23
CA ILE A 9 4.75 2.94 -12.28
C ILE A 9 5.46 1.67 -12.73
N LEU A 10 6.01 1.71 -13.94
CA LEU A 10 6.68 0.57 -14.54
C LEU A 10 8.20 0.77 -14.46
N PRO A 11 8.98 -0.33 -14.45
CA PRO A 11 10.43 -0.22 -14.62
C PRO A 11 10.76 0.52 -15.93
N GLY A 12 11.67 1.47 -15.86
CA GLY A 12 12.23 2.17 -17.03
C GLY A 12 13.69 1.83 -17.24
N SER A 13 14.18 2.11 -18.45
CA SER A 13 15.60 2.14 -18.78
C SER A 13 16.12 3.58 -18.64
N ALA A 14 17.44 3.77 -18.70
CA ALA A 14 18.06 5.09 -18.78
C ALA A 14 18.04 5.67 -20.20
N ASP A 15 17.25 5.11 -21.13
CA ASP A 15 17.03 5.65 -22.46
C ASP A 15 15.93 6.72 -22.40
N GLU A 16 16.26 7.97 -22.73
CA GLU A 16 15.30 9.07 -22.76
C GLU A 16 14.14 8.84 -23.73
N ALA A 17 14.34 8.03 -24.78
CA ALA A 17 13.27 7.67 -25.72
C ALA A 17 12.11 6.93 -25.03
N ASP A 18 12.40 6.23 -23.92
CA ASP A 18 11.41 5.46 -23.14
C ASP A 18 10.63 6.30 -22.10
N LEU A 19 11.03 7.58 -21.90
CA LEU A 19 10.55 8.43 -20.79
C LEU A 19 9.44 9.42 -21.21
N GLY A 20 9.12 9.48 -22.49
CA GLY A 20 8.14 10.40 -23.07
C GLY A 20 8.70 11.80 -23.33
N ALA A 21 7.95 12.63 -24.05
CA ALA A 21 8.39 13.98 -24.42
C ALA A 21 8.49 14.91 -23.20
N SER A 22 9.64 15.57 -23.04
CA SER A 22 9.92 16.56 -21.99
C SER A 22 9.55 16.06 -20.58
N PRO A 23 10.22 15.02 -20.07
CA PRO A 23 9.88 14.45 -18.79
C PRO A 23 10.16 15.42 -17.64
N SER A 24 9.37 15.30 -16.58
CA SER A 24 9.69 15.77 -15.24
C SER A 24 10.28 14.61 -14.45
N PHE A 25 11.33 14.88 -13.69
CA PHE A 25 11.95 13.91 -12.80
C PHE A 25 11.58 14.20 -11.36
N ASP A 26 11.11 13.20 -10.63
CA ASP A 26 10.89 13.28 -9.19
C ASP A 26 11.71 12.21 -8.48
N LEU A 27 12.04 12.45 -7.21
CA LEU A 27 12.64 11.44 -6.37
C LEU A 27 11.73 10.22 -6.28
N ALA A 28 12.28 9.02 -6.40
CA ALA A 28 11.56 7.80 -6.07
C ALA A 28 11.52 7.66 -4.54
N TRP A 29 10.41 8.09 -3.94
CA TRP A 29 10.22 8.08 -2.50
C TRP A 29 10.03 6.66 -1.97
N ASP A 30 10.99 6.17 -1.20
CA ASP A 30 10.94 4.84 -0.59
C ASP A 30 9.95 4.80 0.59
N GLY A 31 8.69 4.55 0.26
CA GLY A 31 7.59 4.58 1.22
C GLY A 31 6.37 3.82 0.70
N HIS A 32 5.19 4.32 1.03
CA HIS A 32 3.93 3.74 0.56
C HIS A 32 3.05 4.75 -0.18
N ARG A 33 2.68 4.43 -1.42
CA ARG A 33 1.79 5.25 -2.24
C ARG A 33 0.38 5.33 -1.66
N VAL A 34 -0.18 6.52 -1.58
CA VAL A 34 -1.53 6.74 -1.07
C VAL A 34 -2.31 7.78 -1.87
N LEU A 35 -3.63 7.65 -1.82
CA LEU A 35 -4.59 8.68 -2.17
C LEU A 35 -5.12 9.31 -0.88
N ALA A 36 -4.88 10.61 -0.71
CA ALA A 36 -5.41 11.40 0.39
C ALA A 36 -6.54 12.30 -0.10
N THR A 37 -7.71 12.23 0.52
CA THR A 37 -8.87 13.06 0.16
C THR A 37 -9.45 13.78 1.35
N VAL A 38 -9.88 15.02 1.14
CA VAL A 38 -10.72 15.75 2.09
C VAL A 38 -12.05 16.06 1.40
N GLU A 39 -13.16 15.70 2.03
CA GLU A 39 -14.51 16.05 1.57
C GLU A 39 -15.33 16.50 2.78
N ALA A 40 -15.75 17.77 2.83
CA ALA A 40 -16.55 18.31 3.94
C ALA A 40 -15.95 17.96 5.33
N SER A 41 -14.65 18.23 5.50
CA SER A 41 -13.85 17.94 6.70
C SER A 41 -13.63 16.45 7.03
N ARG A 42 -14.18 15.52 6.23
CA ARG A 42 -13.86 14.10 6.32
C ARG A 42 -12.57 13.81 5.56
N VAL A 43 -11.55 13.40 6.30
CA VAL A 43 -10.27 12.98 5.74
C VAL A 43 -10.27 11.49 5.49
N ARG A 44 -9.68 11.09 4.37
CA ARG A 44 -9.32 9.69 4.11
C ARG A 44 -7.90 9.66 3.59
N ILE A 45 -7.11 8.73 4.11
CA ILE A 45 -5.80 8.35 3.58
C ILE A 45 -5.98 6.89 3.21
N ALA A 46 -5.73 6.53 1.96
CA ALA A 46 -5.92 5.16 1.53
C ALA A 46 -4.80 4.68 0.62
N SER A 47 -4.47 3.39 0.71
CA SER A 47 -3.59 2.72 -0.24
C SER A 47 -4.13 2.80 -1.68
N ALA A 48 -3.28 2.43 -2.65
CA ALA A 48 -3.65 2.32 -4.05
C ALA A 48 -4.88 1.42 -4.30
N ASP A 49 -4.99 0.31 -3.57
CA ASP A 49 -6.13 -0.60 -3.71
C ASP A 49 -7.36 -0.12 -2.95
N GLY A 50 -7.24 0.85 -2.03
CA GLY A 50 -8.33 1.51 -1.32
C GLY A 50 -8.52 1.07 0.13
N GLN A 51 -7.48 0.51 0.75
CA GLN A 51 -7.40 0.23 2.19
C GLN A 51 -7.33 1.55 2.97
N PRO A 52 -8.26 1.83 3.90
CA PRO A 52 -8.24 3.06 4.68
C PRO A 52 -7.20 3.01 5.81
N TRP A 53 -6.37 4.05 5.90
CA TRP A 53 -5.25 4.15 6.85
C TRP A 53 -5.22 5.44 7.66
N GLN A 54 -6.21 6.33 7.55
CA GLN A 54 -6.21 7.57 8.32
C GLN A 54 -6.05 7.35 9.85
N ALA A 55 -6.59 6.24 10.38
CA ALA A 55 -6.43 5.87 11.79
C ALA A 55 -5.00 5.47 12.19
N LEU A 56 -4.18 5.04 11.22
CA LEU A 56 -2.75 4.78 11.45
C LEU A 56 -1.95 6.09 11.50
N PHE A 57 -2.47 7.20 10.95
CA PHE A 57 -1.76 8.46 10.79
C PHE A 57 -2.56 9.65 11.32
N PRO A 58 -2.83 9.74 12.63
CA PRO A 58 -3.69 10.77 13.21
C PRO A 58 -3.13 12.19 13.00
N ALA A 59 -1.81 12.36 13.04
CA ALA A 59 -1.16 13.64 12.82
C ALA A 59 -1.39 14.15 11.38
N LEU A 60 -1.27 13.27 10.39
CA LEU A 60 -1.55 13.58 8.98
C LEU A 60 -3.03 13.86 8.74
N GLU A 61 -3.91 13.14 9.43
CA GLU A 61 -5.34 13.40 9.37
C GLU A 61 -5.67 14.85 9.81
N VAL A 62 -5.04 15.32 10.88
CA VAL A 62 -5.18 16.70 11.34
C VAL A 62 -4.59 17.69 10.33
N ALA A 63 -3.41 17.40 9.77
CA ALA A 63 -2.76 18.26 8.79
C ALA A 63 -3.62 18.42 7.52
N LEU A 64 -4.13 17.32 6.95
CA LEU A 64 -5.02 17.33 5.80
C LEU A 64 -6.32 18.10 6.07
N ARG A 65 -6.93 17.92 7.24
CA ARG A 65 -8.16 18.62 7.63
C ARG A 65 -8.00 20.15 7.69
N ARG A 66 -6.78 20.63 7.94
CA ARG A 66 -6.45 22.06 8.06
C ARG A 66 -6.18 22.74 6.72
N LEU A 67 -6.11 21.99 5.61
CA LEU A 67 -5.98 22.60 4.30
C LEU A 67 -7.17 23.55 4.05
N PRO A 68 -6.95 24.74 3.48
CA PRO A 68 -7.99 25.76 3.28
C PRO A 68 -8.87 25.44 2.06
N VAL A 69 -9.45 24.23 2.02
CA VAL A 69 -10.23 23.68 0.90
C VAL A 69 -11.46 22.95 1.42
N ARG A 70 -12.54 22.97 0.64
CA ARG A 70 -13.77 22.19 0.92
C ARG A 70 -13.63 20.76 0.41
N ARG A 71 -12.96 20.58 -0.73
CA ARG A 71 -12.70 19.29 -1.36
C ARG A 71 -11.32 19.24 -2.01
N VAL A 72 -10.57 18.18 -1.74
CA VAL A 72 -9.29 17.91 -2.42
C VAL A 72 -9.05 16.43 -2.58
N ALA A 73 -8.37 16.05 -3.66
CA ALA A 73 -7.79 14.72 -3.85
C ALA A 73 -6.31 14.87 -4.21
N LEU A 74 -5.45 14.28 -3.39
CA LEU A 74 -3.99 14.37 -3.46
C LEU A 74 -3.41 12.97 -3.62
N GLU A 75 -2.43 12.84 -4.51
CA GLU A 75 -1.61 11.64 -4.59
C GLU A 75 -0.22 11.90 -4.05
N GLY A 76 0.30 10.97 -3.26
CA GLY A 76 1.63 11.07 -2.66
C GLY A 76 2.12 9.77 -2.06
N HIS A 77 3.20 9.87 -1.29
CA HIS A 77 3.79 8.79 -0.53
C HIS A 77 3.79 9.09 0.96
N LEU A 78 3.36 8.11 1.75
CA LEU A 78 3.73 8.04 3.16
C LEU A 78 5.21 7.69 3.25
N VAL A 79 5.98 8.51 3.96
CA VAL A 79 7.44 8.41 4.07
C VAL A 79 7.85 8.56 5.53
N ALA A 80 8.82 7.76 5.96
CA ALA A 80 9.62 8.01 7.14
C ALA A 80 11.07 8.17 6.72
N LEU A 81 11.86 8.93 7.50
CA LEU A 81 13.27 9.16 7.22
C LEU A 81 14.14 8.37 8.19
N ASP A 82 15.22 7.77 7.68
CA ASP A 82 16.25 7.15 8.50
C ASP A 82 17.13 8.20 9.21
N ALA A 83 18.08 7.75 10.03
CA ALA A 83 19.00 8.63 10.76
C ALA A 83 19.89 9.52 9.86
N ALA A 84 20.02 9.18 8.56
CA ALA A 84 20.74 9.98 7.58
C ALA A 84 19.81 10.90 6.76
N GLY A 85 18.52 10.96 7.10
CA GLY A 85 17.52 11.76 6.41
C GLY A 85 17.01 11.16 5.09
N ARG A 86 17.25 9.87 4.83
CA ARG A 86 16.82 9.19 3.60
C ARG A 86 15.46 8.53 3.79
N PRO A 87 14.59 8.53 2.77
CA PRO A 87 13.32 7.81 2.85
C PRO A 87 13.57 6.32 3.06
N SER A 88 12.85 5.73 4.02
CA SER A 88 12.98 4.33 4.39
C SER A 88 11.61 3.73 4.69
N PHE A 89 11.24 2.73 3.91
CA PHE A 89 10.02 1.97 4.17
C PHE A 89 10.11 1.16 5.47
N ASP A 90 11.28 0.65 5.82
CA ASP A 90 11.45 -0.14 7.05
C ASP A 90 11.23 0.73 8.28
N GLU A 91 11.66 1.99 8.23
CA GLU A 91 11.36 2.98 9.28
C GLU A 91 9.86 3.26 9.36
N LEU A 92 9.20 3.44 8.21
CA LEU A 92 7.76 3.68 8.14
C LEU A 92 6.98 2.48 8.72
N SER A 93 7.38 1.26 8.37
CA SER A 93 6.78 0.02 8.90
C SER A 93 6.95 -0.06 10.43
N ARG A 94 8.15 0.24 10.94
CA ARG A 94 8.43 0.26 12.38
C ARG A 94 7.57 1.28 13.12
N MET A 95 7.40 2.49 12.58
CA MET A 95 6.52 3.53 13.15
C MET A 95 5.07 3.05 13.26
N VAL A 96 4.55 2.38 12.22
CA VAL A 96 3.19 1.83 12.21
C VAL A 96 3.04 0.69 13.21
N GLU A 97 4.01 -0.22 13.29
CA GLU A 97 4.03 -1.31 14.26
C GLU A 97 4.06 -0.80 15.71
N ALA A 98 4.89 0.21 15.99
CA ALA A 98 4.98 0.86 17.30
C ALA A 98 3.78 1.76 17.63
N ARG A 99 2.90 2.03 16.66
CA ARG A 99 1.79 3.00 16.74
C ARG A 99 2.27 4.42 17.08
N ASP A 100 3.48 4.78 16.66
CA ASP A 100 4.04 6.12 16.78
C ASP A 100 4.41 6.66 15.39
N THR A 101 3.42 7.23 14.70
CA THR A 101 3.55 7.73 13.33
C THR A 101 3.58 9.27 13.28
N LYS A 102 3.93 9.94 14.38
CA LYS A 102 3.85 11.41 14.47
C LYS A 102 4.84 12.13 13.53
N GLU A 103 5.96 11.47 13.23
CA GLU A 103 7.01 11.95 12.32
C GLU A 103 6.81 11.44 10.88
N ALA A 104 5.76 10.66 10.60
CA ALA A 104 5.48 10.22 9.25
C ALA A 104 5.04 11.41 8.38
N LEU A 105 5.61 11.48 7.20
CA LEU A 105 5.36 12.53 6.22
C LEU A 105 4.43 12.00 5.13
N LEU A 106 3.56 12.86 4.62
CA LEU A 106 2.91 12.68 3.32
C LEU A 106 3.60 13.58 2.31
N VAL A 107 4.43 12.96 1.48
CA VAL A 107 5.10 13.62 0.36
C VAL A 107 4.17 13.60 -0.84
N VAL A 108 3.55 14.74 -1.14
CA VAL A 108 2.51 14.91 -2.17
C VAL A 108 3.15 15.34 -3.47
N TRP A 109 2.72 14.74 -4.58
CA TRP A 109 3.34 15.00 -5.88
C TRP A 109 2.36 15.31 -7.01
N ASP A 110 1.06 15.12 -6.79
CA ASP A 110 0.03 15.37 -7.78
C ASP A 110 -1.32 15.74 -7.11
N LEU A 111 -2.09 16.57 -7.80
CA LEU A 111 -3.37 17.13 -7.39
C LEU A 111 -4.44 16.67 -8.38
N LEU A 112 -5.35 15.82 -7.93
CA LEU A 112 -6.37 15.20 -8.79
C LEU A 112 -7.70 15.95 -8.74
N HIS A 113 -7.94 16.73 -7.69
CA HIS A 113 -9.16 17.53 -7.54
C HIS A 113 -8.94 18.68 -6.56
N LEU A 114 -9.54 19.83 -6.85
CA LEU A 114 -9.48 21.02 -6.01
C LEU A 114 -10.82 21.79 -6.07
N ASP A 115 -11.55 21.84 -4.95
CA ASP A 115 -12.75 22.66 -4.75
C ASP A 115 -13.77 22.65 -5.90
N GLY A 116 -14.12 21.46 -6.39
CA GLY A 116 -15.11 21.26 -7.44
C GLY A 116 -14.51 21.16 -8.84
N GLU A 117 -13.24 21.54 -9.02
CA GLU A 117 -12.48 21.35 -10.26
C GLU A 117 -11.84 19.95 -10.27
N ASP A 118 -12.18 19.13 -11.28
CA ASP A 118 -11.45 17.92 -11.59
C ASP A 118 -10.17 18.29 -12.37
N MET A 119 -9.01 18.00 -11.77
CA MET A 119 -7.73 18.42 -12.33
C MET A 119 -7.15 17.39 -13.31
N ARG A 120 -7.77 16.21 -13.41
CA ARG A 120 -7.21 15.05 -14.10
C ARG A 120 -6.98 15.24 -15.60
N ASP A 121 -7.81 16.02 -16.27
CA ASP A 121 -7.65 16.32 -17.69
C ASP A 121 -6.58 17.40 -17.96
N LYS A 122 -6.08 18.06 -16.90
CA LYS A 122 -5.04 19.08 -17.01
C LYS A 122 -3.64 18.45 -17.13
N PRO A 123 -2.69 19.12 -17.81
CA PRO A 123 -1.28 18.71 -17.83
C PRO A 123 -0.68 18.57 -16.41
N LEU A 124 0.23 17.61 -16.22
CA LEU A 124 0.94 17.40 -14.94
C LEU A 124 1.57 18.69 -14.40
N GLU A 125 2.16 19.52 -15.26
CA GLU A 125 2.76 20.79 -14.86
C GLU A 125 1.74 21.76 -14.24
N GLU A 126 0.53 21.86 -14.80
CA GLU A 126 -0.54 22.69 -14.24
C GLU A 126 -1.01 22.15 -12.89
N ARG A 127 -1.20 20.82 -12.78
CA ARG A 127 -1.60 20.17 -11.53
C ARG A 127 -0.58 20.42 -10.42
N ARG A 128 0.72 20.32 -10.74
CA ARG A 128 1.83 20.58 -9.79
C ARG A 128 1.94 22.04 -9.40
N SER A 129 1.74 22.97 -10.32
CA SER A 129 1.70 24.41 -10.02
C SER A 129 0.59 24.74 -9.03
N ARG A 130 -0.63 24.22 -9.26
CA ARG A 130 -1.77 24.39 -8.34
C ARG A 130 -1.54 23.69 -7.00
N LEU A 131 -0.89 22.52 -7.00
CA LEU A 131 -0.48 21.83 -5.76
C LEU A 131 0.51 22.66 -4.94
N ALA A 132 1.52 23.25 -5.58
CA ALA A 132 2.52 24.09 -4.90
C ALA A 132 1.87 25.32 -4.25
N GLN A 133 0.89 25.94 -4.92
CA GLN A 133 0.10 27.03 -4.35
C GLN A 133 -0.70 26.57 -3.12
N LEU A 134 -1.36 25.41 -3.20
CA LEU A 134 -2.14 24.85 -2.09
C LEU A 134 -1.27 24.54 -0.87
N LEU A 135 -0.06 24.00 -1.09
CA LEU A 135 0.84 23.57 -0.02
C LEU A 135 1.78 24.66 0.51
N LYS A 136 1.74 25.87 -0.06
CA LYS A 136 2.64 26.99 0.28
C LYS A 136 2.67 27.32 1.79
N GLU A 137 1.53 27.20 2.46
CA GLU A 137 1.39 27.47 3.91
C GLU A 137 1.26 26.19 4.75
N SER A 138 1.26 25.02 4.10
CA SER A 138 1.15 23.74 4.79
C SER A 138 2.42 23.46 5.60
N ARG A 139 2.26 22.89 6.81
CA ARG A 139 3.37 22.69 7.75
C ARG A 139 3.78 21.23 7.88
N HIS A 140 5.09 21.03 8.05
CA HIS A 140 5.87 19.88 8.55
C HIS A 140 5.52 18.47 8.04
N GLN A 141 4.26 18.04 8.04
CA GLN A 141 3.87 16.69 7.67
C GLN A 141 3.38 16.56 6.22
N LEU A 142 2.88 17.64 5.61
CA LEU A 142 2.56 17.68 4.18
C LEU A 142 3.73 18.31 3.44
N VAL A 143 4.41 17.52 2.62
CA VAL A 143 5.62 17.94 1.92
C VAL A 143 5.35 17.90 0.42
N LEU A 144 5.64 18.99 -0.30
CA LEU A 144 5.61 18.97 -1.76
C LEU A 144 6.82 18.19 -2.28
N SER A 145 6.61 17.21 -3.15
CA SER A 145 7.68 16.61 -3.95
C SER A 145 8.03 17.54 -5.11
N GLU A 146 9.06 18.35 -4.95
CA GLU A 146 9.55 19.22 -6.02
C GLU A 146 10.26 18.42 -7.12
N PRO A 147 10.15 18.85 -8.40
CA PRO A 147 10.81 18.15 -9.49
C PRO A 147 12.31 18.44 -9.42
N LEU A 148 13.11 17.43 -9.72
CA LEU A 148 14.57 17.54 -9.82
C LEU A 148 14.92 18.33 -11.09
N SER A 149 15.87 19.24 -10.96
CA SER A 149 16.37 20.07 -12.06
C SER A 149 17.61 19.44 -12.69
N GLY A 150 17.73 19.56 -14.01
CA GLY A 150 18.84 19.01 -14.80
C GLY A 150 18.37 18.03 -15.86
N ASP A 151 19.31 17.58 -16.69
CA ASP A 151 19.10 16.45 -17.57
C ASP A 151 19.12 15.11 -16.80
N LEU A 152 18.77 14.02 -17.48
CA LEU A 152 18.65 12.70 -16.86
C LEU A 152 19.94 12.27 -16.14
N ASP A 153 21.10 12.45 -16.78
CA ASP A 153 22.39 12.03 -16.25
C ASP A 153 22.78 12.81 -14.99
N GLN A 154 22.59 14.14 -15.02
CA GLN A 154 22.83 15.01 -13.86
C GLN A 154 21.94 14.65 -12.68
N VAL A 155 20.66 14.39 -12.95
CA VAL A 155 19.69 14.00 -11.93
C VAL A 155 20.06 12.65 -11.32
N LEU A 156 20.34 11.63 -12.14
CA LEU A 156 20.72 10.30 -11.65
C LEU A 156 22.04 10.34 -10.86
N ALA A 157 23.03 11.12 -11.31
CA ALA A 157 24.29 11.30 -10.59
C ALA A 157 24.06 11.93 -9.21
N SER A 158 23.22 12.97 -9.13
CA SER A 158 22.89 13.65 -7.88
C SER A 158 22.14 12.75 -6.91
N VAL A 159 21.12 12.02 -7.40
CA VAL A 159 20.33 11.05 -6.62
C VAL A 159 21.22 9.94 -6.08
N ARG A 160 22.16 9.42 -6.90
CA ARG A 160 23.14 8.41 -6.46
C ARG A 160 24.09 8.96 -5.40
N ALA A 161 24.61 10.18 -5.57
CA ALA A 161 25.52 10.80 -4.62
C ALA A 161 24.86 11.02 -3.23
N LEU A 162 23.55 11.28 -3.22
CA LEU A 162 22.75 11.40 -1.99
C LEU A 162 22.33 10.03 -1.39
N GLY A 163 22.74 8.91 -2.01
CA GLY A 163 22.37 7.57 -1.55
C GLY A 163 20.88 7.25 -1.70
N MET A 164 20.18 7.95 -2.60
CA MET A 164 18.77 7.76 -2.87
C MET A 164 18.55 6.63 -3.89
N ARG A 165 17.39 5.96 -3.83
CA ARG A 165 17.16 4.71 -4.57
C ARG A 165 16.91 4.89 -6.06
N GLY A 166 16.45 6.05 -6.49
CA GLY A 166 16.13 6.31 -7.90
C GLY A 166 15.24 7.52 -8.13
N ILE A 167 14.71 7.60 -9.33
CA ILE A 167 13.77 8.64 -9.77
C ILE A 167 12.53 8.03 -10.43
N VAL A 168 11.48 8.83 -10.54
CA VAL A 168 10.32 8.57 -11.38
C VAL A 168 10.26 9.66 -12.46
N ALA A 169 10.31 9.24 -13.72
CA ALA A 169 10.12 10.11 -14.88
C ALA A 169 8.65 10.12 -15.30
N ARG A 170 8.10 11.32 -15.54
CA ARG A 170 6.70 11.55 -15.87
C ARG A 170 6.57 12.59 -16.98
N PRO A 171 5.79 12.36 -18.05
CA PRO A 171 5.60 13.37 -19.09
C PRO A 171 4.86 14.60 -18.53
N LYS A 172 5.42 15.80 -18.72
CA LYS A 172 4.86 17.06 -18.17
C LYS A 172 3.47 17.39 -18.71
N ALA A 173 3.19 16.99 -19.96
CA ALA A 173 1.92 17.27 -20.64
C ALA A 173 0.84 16.20 -20.40
N ALA A 174 1.16 15.10 -19.70
CA ALA A 174 0.25 13.96 -19.60
C ALA A 174 -0.97 14.25 -18.67
N PRO A 175 -2.17 13.79 -19.06
CA PRO A 175 -3.35 13.80 -18.20
C PRO A 175 -3.27 12.70 -17.14
N TYR A 176 -4.34 12.51 -16.38
CA TYR A 176 -4.44 11.52 -15.32
C TYR A 176 -5.78 10.74 -15.36
N PRO A 177 -5.80 9.40 -15.33
CA PRO A 177 -4.63 8.55 -15.47
C PRO A 177 -4.10 8.64 -16.90
N THR A 178 -2.79 8.64 -17.04
CA THR A 178 -2.13 8.56 -18.35
C THR A 178 -2.06 7.11 -18.85
N THR A 179 -2.15 6.92 -20.16
CA THR A 179 -1.83 5.66 -20.84
C THR A 179 -0.33 5.44 -20.98
N ASP A 180 0.45 6.53 -21.05
CA ASP A 180 1.92 6.46 -20.99
C ASP A 180 2.34 6.14 -19.56
N ALA A 181 2.96 4.99 -19.37
CA ALA A 181 3.35 4.54 -18.04
C ALA A 181 4.50 5.39 -17.48
N TRP A 182 4.35 5.82 -16.23
CA TRP A 182 5.42 6.46 -15.49
C TRP A 182 6.58 5.48 -15.35
N ARG A 183 7.82 5.98 -15.46
CA ARG A 183 9.02 5.14 -15.47
C ARG A 183 9.81 5.31 -14.19
N SER A 184 10.05 4.24 -13.47
CA SER A 184 10.96 4.21 -12.33
C SER A 184 12.35 3.80 -12.79
N LEU A 185 13.35 4.63 -12.53
CA LEU A 185 14.76 4.35 -12.82
C LEU A 185 15.51 4.22 -11.50
N ALA A 186 16.16 3.07 -11.30
CA ALA A 186 16.92 2.80 -10.08
C ALA A 186 18.38 3.26 -10.22
N CYS A 187 18.95 3.86 -9.16
CA CYS A 187 20.34 4.29 -9.14
C CYS A 187 21.33 3.21 -8.63
N GLY A 188 20.82 2.03 -8.24
CA GLY A 188 21.59 0.90 -7.70
C GLY A 188 20.84 -0.44 -7.78
N ALA A 189 21.38 -1.48 -7.13
CA ALA A 189 20.92 -2.86 -7.30
C ALA A 189 19.50 -3.15 -6.79
N GLN A 190 18.93 -2.31 -5.92
CA GLN A 190 17.63 -2.55 -5.31
C GLN A 190 16.62 -1.45 -5.69
N ALA A 191 15.82 -1.73 -6.71
CA ALA A 191 14.64 -0.93 -7.04
C ALA A 191 13.64 -0.89 -5.86
N ILE A 192 12.84 0.18 -5.79
CA ILE A 192 11.75 0.27 -4.82
C ILE A 192 10.67 -0.74 -5.19
N ALA A 193 10.31 -1.60 -4.24
CA ALA A 193 9.14 -2.45 -4.35
C ALA A 193 7.90 -1.61 -4.05
N TRP A 194 7.23 -1.11 -5.10
CA TRP A 194 6.07 -0.22 -4.94
C TRP A 194 4.85 -0.89 -4.28
N ALA A 195 4.76 -2.23 -4.35
CA ALA A 195 3.71 -3.03 -3.73
C ALA A 195 4.20 -3.67 -2.43
N ARG A 196 4.26 -2.89 -1.34
CA ARG A 196 4.59 -3.38 0.01
C ARG A 196 3.41 -3.19 0.95
N SER A 197 3.27 -4.10 1.90
CA SER A 197 2.22 -4.03 2.92
C SER A 197 2.66 -3.15 4.08
N LEU A 198 1.81 -2.22 4.50
CA LEU A 198 2.05 -1.34 5.65
C LEU A 198 1.34 -1.84 6.91
N SER A 199 0.40 -2.78 6.79
CA SER A 199 -0.25 -3.38 7.94
C SER A 199 0.76 -4.16 8.78
N PRO A 200 0.74 -4.01 10.11
CA PRO A 200 1.69 -4.70 10.99
C PRO A 200 1.51 -6.22 10.88
N PRO A 201 2.57 -7.01 11.08
CA PRO A 201 2.48 -8.46 11.05
C PRO A 201 1.48 -8.98 12.11
N PRO A 202 0.89 -10.16 11.89
CA PRO A 202 -0.12 -10.70 12.80
C PRO A 202 0.49 -11.00 14.18
N VAL A 203 0.01 -10.30 15.21
CA VAL A 203 0.33 -10.59 16.61
C VAL A 203 -0.61 -11.67 17.13
N VAL A 204 -0.05 -12.75 17.70
CA VAL A 204 -0.84 -13.84 18.28
C VAL A 204 -1.61 -13.33 19.50
N THR A 205 -2.93 -13.41 19.45
CA THR A 205 -3.83 -12.99 20.54
C THR A 205 -4.44 -14.21 21.22
N ASN A 206 -4.73 -14.16 22.52
CA ASN A 206 -5.24 -15.31 23.28
C ASN A 206 -4.37 -16.56 23.07
N ALA A 207 -3.05 -16.40 23.19
CA ALA A 207 -2.05 -17.42 22.88
C ALA A 207 -2.23 -18.71 23.69
N ASP A 208 -2.79 -18.61 24.90
CA ASP A 208 -3.06 -19.73 25.81
C ASP A 208 -4.39 -20.44 25.58
N LYS A 209 -5.20 -19.97 24.63
CA LYS A 209 -6.47 -20.61 24.30
C LYS A 209 -6.21 -22.02 23.80
N VAL A 210 -6.78 -23.02 24.48
CA VAL A 210 -6.73 -24.42 24.07
C VAL A 210 -7.65 -24.61 22.87
N LEU A 211 -7.10 -25.14 21.77
CA LEU A 211 -7.86 -25.41 20.54
C LEU A 211 -8.05 -26.92 20.31
N PHE A 212 -7.15 -27.75 20.85
CA PHE A 212 -7.25 -29.21 20.84
C PHE A 212 -7.26 -29.72 22.30
N PRO A 213 -8.42 -29.80 22.96
CA PRO A 213 -8.49 -30.09 24.40
C PRO A 213 -7.92 -31.45 24.81
N ARG A 214 -8.09 -32.48 23.98
CA ARG A 214 -7.59 -33.84 24.25
C ARG A 214 -6.07 -33.90 24.22
N ASP A 215 -5.44 -33.19 23.29
CA ASP A 215 -3.99 -33.19 23.09
C ASP A 215 -3.28 -32.07 23.86
N GLY A 216 -4.03 -31.07 24.34
CA GLY A 216 -3.53 -29.93 25.08
C GLY A 216 -2.95 -28.80 24.23
N TYR A 217 -3.05 -28.85 22.89
CA TYR A 217 -2.50 -27.81 22.02
C TYR A 217 -3.25 -26.49 22.15
N ARG A 218 -2.47 -25.43 22.37
CA ARG A 218 -2.91 -24.04 22.48
C ARG A 218 -2.74 -23.32 21.15
N LYS A 219 -3.38 -22.17 21.01
CA LYS A 219 -3.28 -21.35 19.79
C LYS A 219 -1.83 -21.04 19.41
N ARG A 220 -0.96 -20.77 20.38
CA ARG A 220 0.48 -20.54 20.13
C ARG A 220 1.15 -21.71 19.41
N ASP A 221 0.76 -22.95 19.75
CA ASP A 221 1.33 -24.17 19.17
C ASP A 221 0.82 -24.35 17.74
N ILE A 222 -0.45 -24.07 17.50
CA ILE A 222 -1.06 -24.10 16.17
C ILE A 222 -0.43 -23.04 15.25
N VAL A 223 -0.20 -21.82 15.75
CA VAL A 223 0.50 -20.77 14.99
C VAL A 223 1.93 -21.20 14.65
N ALA A 224 2.66 -21.79 15.61
CA ALA A 224 4.01 -22.28 15.38
C ALA A 224 4.01 -23.39 14.31
N TYR A 225 3.09 -24.36 14.42
CA TYR A 225 2.91 -25.42 13.42
C TYR A 225 2.68 -24.84 12.02
N TYR A 226 1.75 -23.89 11.87
CA TYR A 226 1.47 -23.29 10.56
C TYR A 226 2.64 -22.50 10.00
N ARG A 227 3.43 -21.85 10.85
CA ARG A 227 4.67 -21.20 10.43
C ARG A 227 5.68 -22.21 9.90
N ASP A 228 5.86 -23.32 10.60
CA ASP A 228 6.81 -24.37 10.20
C ASP A 228 6.44 -25.02 8.86
N VAL A 229 5.14 -25.23 8.61
CA VAL A 229 4.66 -25.84 7.35
C VAL A 229 4.38 -24.82 6.24
N ALA A 230 4.39 -23.51 6.52
CA ALA A 230 4.06 -22.47 5.54
C ALA A 230 4.87 -22.58 4.22
N PRO A 231 6.20 -22.83 4.23
CA PRO A 231 6.97 -22.96 3.00
C PRO A 231 6.51 -24.10 2.08
N LEU A 232 5.91 -25.15 2.65
CA LEU A 232 5.37 -26.29 1.91
C LEU A 232 3.90 -26.08 1.54
N LEU A 233 3.12 -25.44 2.41
CA LEU A 233 1.69 -25.25 2.22
C LEU A 233 1.37 -24.13 1.21
N LEU A 234 2.06 -22.99 1.31
CA LEU A 234 1.74 -21.78 0.53
C LEU A 234 1.83 -21.98 -1.00
N PRO A 235 2.81 -22.71 -1.57
CA PRO A 235 2.84 -22.97 -3.01
C PRO A 235 1.56 -23.63 -3.57
N HIS A 236 0.87 -24.42 -2.74
CA HIS A 236 -0.38 -25.09 -3.12
C HIS A 236 -1.61 -24.19 -2.95
N MET A 237 -1.55 -23.15 -2.12
CA MET A 237 -2.63 -22.19 -1.90
C MET A 237 -2.52 -20.94 -2.79
N ALA A 238 -1.30 -20.60 -3.21
CA ALA A 238 -1.01 -19.36 -3.93
C ALA A 238 -1.83 -19.25 -5.23
N GLY A 239 -2.45 -18.08 -5.41
CA GLY A 239 -3.26 -17.77 -6.60
C GLY A 239 -4.62 -18.47 -6.65
N ARG A 240 -5.07 -19.09 -5.54
CA ARG A 240 -6.34 -19.81 -5.47
C ARG A 240 -7.31 -19.14 -4.49
N PRO A 241 -8.61 -19.07 -4.82
CA PRO A 241 -9.63 -18.81 -3.81
C PRO A 241 -9.60 -19.90 -2.75
N ILE A 242 -9.75 -19.53 -1.49
CA ILE A 242 -9.81 -20.47 -0.37
C ILE A 242 -11.06 -20.27 0.48
N VAL A 243 -11.46 -21.34 1.16
CA VAL A 243 -12.41 -21.30 2.27
C VAL A 243 -11.66 -21.72 3.54
N ALA A 244 -11.66 -20.86 4.55
CA ALA A 244 -11.08 -21.16 5.85
C ALA A 244 -12.19 -21.61 6.81
N GLN A 245 -12.02 -22.77 7.45
CA GLN A 245 -12.93 -23.20 8.51
C GLN A 245 -12.36 -22.77 9.87
N ARG A 246 -13.21 -22.17 10.70
CA ARG A 246 -12.81 -21.56 11.96
C ARG A 246 -13.45 -22.26 13.14
N TRP A 247 -12.68 -22.46 14.21
CA TRP A 247 -13.10 -23.03 15.49
C TRP A 247 -12.75 -22.05 16.60
N PRO A 248 -13.55 -20.99 16.81
CA PRO A 248 -13.23 -19.94 17.75
C PRO A 248 -12.92 -20.47 19.14
N ASP A 249 -13.64 -21.50 19.61
CA ASP A 249 -13.60 -22.06 20.96
C ASP A 249 -12.97 -23.46 21.06
N GLY A 250 -12.33 -23.92 19.98
CA GLY A 250 -11.67 -25.24 19.91
C GLY A 250 -12.45 -26.27 19.09
N ILE A 251 -11.81 -27.39 18.77
CA ILE A 251 -12.33 -28.38 17.82
C ILE A 251 -13.59 -29.12 18.29
N ASP A 252 -13.84 -29.17 19.59
CA ASP A 252 -15.00 -29.83 20.20
C ASP A 252 -16.25 -28.91 20.25
N ASP A 253 -16.12 -27.65 19.80
CA ASP A 253 -17.16 -26.63 19.84
C ASP A 253 -17.55 -26.15 18.42
N PHE A 254 -18.34 -25.08 18.34
CA PHE A 254 -18.89 -24.49 17.14
C PHE A 254 -17.83 -24.15 16.09
N THR A 255 -18.17 -24.42 14.84
CA THR A 255 -17.35 -24.12 13.67
C THR A 255 -18.14 -23.43 12.57
N TRP A 256 -17.46 -22.62 11.76
CA TRP A 256 -18.06 -21.96 10.61
C TRP A 256 -17.04 -21.70 9.49
N TYR A 257 -17.54 -21.50 8.26
CA TYR A 257 -16.74 -21.32 7.07
C TYR A 257 -16.66 -19.85 6.64
N GLN A 258 -15.45 -19.35 6.49
CA GLN A 258 -15.16 -18.03 5.95
C GLN A 258 -14.62 -18.14 4.52
N HIS A 259 -15.33 -17.55 3.57
CA HIS A 259 -14.91 -17.50 2.17
C HIS A 259 -14.71 -16.06 1.65
N ARG A 260 -15.16 -15.04 2.39
CA ARG A 260 -14.99 -13.62 2.05
C ARG A 260 -13.92 -12.98 2.94
N VAL A 261 -13.13 -12.08 2.36
CA VAL A 261 -12.33 -11.16 3.16
C VAL A 261 -13.25 -10.24 3.96
N PRO A 262 -12.89 -9.90 5.21
CA PRO A 262 -13.65 -8.89 5.97
C PRO A 262 -13.62 -7.52 5.28
N PRO A 263 -14.50 -6.60 5.70
CA PRO A 263 -14.40 -5.20 5.29
C PRO A 263 -12.98 -4.68 5.51
N ARG A 264 -12.46 -3.92 4.55
CA ARG A 264 -11.07 -3.42 4.54
C ARG A 264 -10.62 -2.86 5.90
N ARG A 265 -11.46 -2.07 6.57
CA ARG A 265 -11.19 -1.55 7.93
C ARG A 265 -10.81 -2.60 9.01
N HIS A 266 -11.08 -3.88 8.79
CA HIS A 266 -10.79 -4.98 9.72
C HIS A 266 -9.82 -6.01 9.15
N ALA A 267 -9.40 -5.87 7.89
CA ALA A 267 -8.46 -6.78 7.24
C ALA A 267 -7.13 -6.05 7.00
N PRO A 268 -5.98 -6.72 7.21
CA PRO A 268 -4.70 -6.17 6.82
C PRO A 268 -4.60 -6.09 5.28
N ASP A 269 -3.79 -5.18 4.78
CA ASP A 269 -3.55 -4.99 3.34
C ASP A 269 -2.83 -6.18 2.67
N TYR A 270 -2.09 -6.99 3.43
CA TYR A 270 -1.48 -8.23 2.95
C TYR A 270 -2.50 -9.37 2.81
N LEU A 271 -3.75 -9.21 3.28
CA LEU A 271 -4.81 -10.19 3.06
C LEU A 271 -5.47 -9.96 1.70
N GLU A 272 -5.10 -10.80 0.75
CA GLU A 272 -5.55 -10.68 -0.62
C GLU A 272 -6.98 -11.15 -0.82
N SER A 273 -7.57 -10.65 -1.92
CA SER A 273 -8.86 -11.13 -2.37
C SER A 273 -8.93 -11.32 -3.87
N ILE A 274 -9.59 -12.38 -4.30
CA ILE A 274 -9.93 -12.64 -5.70
C ILE A 274 -11.40 -12.24 -5.92
N PRO A 275 -11.72 -11.36 -6.87
CA PRO A 275 -13.09 -10.98 -7.18
C PRO A 275 -13.80 -12.14 -7.90
N ILE A 276 -14.89 -12.66 -7.35
CA ILE A 276 -15.72 -13.72 -7.95
C ILE A 276 -17.18 -13.36 -7.71
N ASP A 277 -17.97 -13.25 -8.77
CA ASP A 277 -19.42 -12.93 -8.72
C ASP A 277 -19.74 -11.69 -7.85
N GLY A 278 -18.88 -10.67 -7.92
CA GLY A 278 -19.01 -9.44 -7.14
C GLY A 278 -18.55 -9.56 -5.67
N ASP A 279 -18.17 -10.76 -5.21
CA ASP A 279 -17.58 -10.99 -3.89
C ASP A 279 -16.06 -10.90 -3.90
N ARG A 280 -15.49 -10.48 -2.78
CA ARG A 280 -14.05 -10.54 -2.52
C ARG A 280 -13.72 -11.85 -1.78
N ARG A 281 -13.29 -12.88 -2.51
CA ARG A 281 -12.97 -14.20 -1.95
C ARG A 281 -11.59 -14.22 -1.33
N LEU A 282 -11.42 -14.94 -0.21
CA LEU A 282 -10.13 -15.06 0.47
C LEU A 282 -9.08 -15.68 -0.44
N ALA A 283 -7.89 -15.10 -0.45
CA ALA A 283 -6.69 -15.69 -1.04
C ALA A 283 -5.53 -15.53 -0.05
N VAL A 284 -4.70 -16.55 0.07
CA VAL A 284 -3.52 -16.57 0.94
C VAL A 284 -2.29 -16.69 0.06
N ARG A 285 -1.44 -15.66 0.09
CA ARG A 285 -0.23 -15.58 -0.74
C ARG A 285 1.03 -15.85 0.05
N ASP A 286 1.07 -15.39 1.30
CA ASP A 286 2.28 -15.35 2.12
C ASP A 286 2.01 -15.82 3.56
N GLU A 287 3.09 -15.97 4.34
CA GLU A 287 2.98 -16.40 5.74
C GLU A 287 2.13 -15.43 6.57
N ARG A 288 2.21 -14.12 6.31
CA ARG A 288 1.45 -13.11 7.08
C ARG A 288 -0.05 -13.30 6.93
N SER A 289 -0.54 -13.48 5.70
CA SER A 289 -1.95 -13.75 5.42
C SER A 289 -2.42 -15.07 6.04
N LEU A 290 -1.59 -16.11 5.97
CA LEU A 290 -1.87 -17.41 6.61
C LEU A 290 -1.97 -17.27 8.13
N LEU A 291 -0.94 -16.75 8.79
CA LEU A 291 -0.89 -16.64 10.25
C LEU A 291 -1.96 -15.69 10.80
N TRP A 292 -2.37 -14.68 10.04
CA TRP A 292 -3.49 -13.81 10.41
C TRP A 292 -4.84 -14.56 10.47
N LEU A 293 -5.07 -15.50 9.54
CA LEU A 293 -6.24 -16.38 9.55
C LEU A 293 -6.14 -17.41 10.69
N VAL A 294 -4.97 -18.01 10.90
CA VAL A 294 -4.74 -18.97 11.99
C VAL A 294 -4.95 -18.32 13.37
N ASN A 295 -4.50 -17.09 13.57
CA ASN A 295 -4.71 -16.33 14.81
C ASN A 295 -6.21 -16.12 15.15
N GLN A 296 -7.03 -16.16 14.11
CA GLN A 296 -8.48 -16.11 14.14
C GLN A 296 -9.16 -17.48 14.34
N ALA A 297 -8.37 -18.49 14.69
CA ALA A 297 -8.72 -19.89 14.86
C ALA A 297 -9.19 -20.58 13.58
N ALA A 298 -8.67 -20.17 12.41
CA ALA A 298 -8.77 -20.99 11.21
C ALA A 298 -7.83 -22.20 11.32
N LEU A 299 -8.37 -23.41 11.34
CA LEU A 299 -7.60 -24.66 11.52
C LEU A 299 -7.56 -25.53 10.27
N THR A 300 -8.39 -25.24 9.27
CA THR A 300 -8.34 -25.91 7.97
C THR A 300 -8.58 -24.91 6.85
N PHE A 301 -7.96 -25.19 5.70
CA PHE A 301 -8.02 -24.37 4.51
C PHE A 301 -8.39 -25.25 3.32
N HIS A 302 -9.44 -24.86 2.61
CA HIS A 302 -9.95 -25.57 1.45
C HIS A 302 -9.72 -24.69 0.22
N GLY A 303 -8.65 -24.96 -0.52
CA GLY A 303 -8.34 -24.28 -1.77
C GLY A 303 -9.18 -24.81 -2.93
N TRP A 304 -9.55 -23.92 -3.84
CA TRP A 304 -10.16 -24.32 -5.10
C TRP A 304 -9.18 -25.13 -5.95
N ALA A 305 -9.71 -26.07 -6.74
CA ALA A 305 -8.91 -26.83 -7.70
C ALA A 305 -8.40 -25.94 -8.85
N SER A 306 -9.08 -24.85 -9.16
CA SER A 306 -8.70 -23.84 -10.15
C SER A 306 -7.94 -22.65 -9.57
N ARG A 307 -7.28 -21.87 -10.44
CA ARG A 307 -6.57 -20.63 -10.10
C ARG A 307 -7.39 -19.40 -10.47
N ALA A 308 -7.07 -18.25 -9.89
CA ALA A 308 -7.75 -16.98 -10.12
C ALA A 308 -7.82 -16.56 -11.60
N GLU A 309 -6.84 -16.97 -12.41
CA GLU A 309 -6.74 -16.65 -13.84
C GLU A 309 -7.69 -17.50 -14.69
N HIS A 310 -8.06 -18.69 -14.22
CA HIS A 310 -8.86 -19.68 -14.93
C HIS A 310 -9.85 -20.34 -13.96
N LEU A 311 -10.82 -19.57 -13.44
CA LEU A 311 -11.70 -20.06 -12.37
C LEU A 311 -12.53 -21.30 -12.75
N ASP A 312 -12.82 -21.46 -14.03
CA ASP A 312 -13.62 -22.56 -14.57
C ASP A 312 -12.79 -23.79 -14.99
N GLU A 313 -11.45 -23.75 -14.83
CA GLU A 313 -10.52 -24.81 -15.25
C GLU A 313 -9.50 -25.14 -14.13
N PRO A 314 -9.35 -26.41 -13.72
CA PRO A 314 -8.43 -26.81 -12.64
C PRO A 314 -6.94 -26.70 -12.98
#